data_AF-A0A0M6WZF8-F1
#
_entry.id   AF-A0A0M6WZF8-F1
#
_cell.length_a   1.000
_cell.length_b   1.000
_cell.length_c   1.000
_cell.angle_alpha   90.00
_cell.angle_beta   90.00
_cell.angle_gamma   90.00
#
_symmetry.space_group_name_H-M   'P 1'
#
loop_
_entity.id
_entity.type
_entity.pdbx_description
1 polymer ?
#
loop_
_entity_poly.entity_id
_entity_poly.type
_entity_poly.pdbx_seq_one_letter_code
_entity_poly.pdbx_strand_id
1 'polypeptide(L)'
;MYVRIEELHFHTVKDALASQPTVSRFFNRMDEDTLNQFLAITRVLRMRIYSIQMPQAVILDLDSTLLDAYGRQEGRAFNFHYQSNGYHPLVCYDGMTGDLIKIQLRDGTQYSCTGVVDFLQPLLDIHSARYHIQTV
;
A
#
# COMPACT_ATOMS: atom_id res chain seq x y z
N MET A 1 -12.55 32.70 -8.34
CA MET A 1 -12.94 32.82 -6.93
C MET A 1 -11.95 31.99 -6.11
N TYR A 2 -10.86 32.60 -5.64
CA TYR A 2 -9.85 31.93 -4.82
C TYR A 2 -10.30 31.99 -3.36
N VAL A 3 -10.53 30.83 -2.74
CA VAL A 3 -10.78 30.74 -1.30
C VAL A 3 -9.43 30.71 -0.58
N ARG A 4 -9.22 31.67 0.31
CA ARG A 4 -8.02 31.88 1.11
C ARG A 4 -8.04 30.88 2.28
N ILE A 5 -7.04 30.00 2.35
CA ILE A 5 -6.89 28.99 3.42
C ILE A 5 -6.24 29.64 4.65
N GLU A 6 -6.95 30.52 5.36
CA GLU A 6 -6.44 31.09 6.63
C GLU A 6 -7.39 31.01 7.82
N GLU A 7 -8.52 30.30 7.73
CA GLU A 7 -9.42 30.13 8.89
C GLU A 7 -9.84 28.67 9.16
N LEU A 8 -8.87 27.75 9.19
CA LEU A 8 -9.03 26.49 9.92
C LEU A 8 -8.01 26.45 11.07
N HIS A 9 -8.31 27.14 12.16
CA HIS A 9 -7.62 26.93 13.43
C HIS A 9 -7.99 25.54 13.96
N PHE A 10 -7.33 24.51 13.46
CA PHE A 10 -7.39 23.17 14.02
C PHE A 10 -6.62 23.22 15.35
N HIS A 11 -7.34 23.40 16.46
CA HIS A 11 -6.79 23.16 17.79
C HIS A 11 -6.49 21.66 17.93
N THR A 12 -5.36 21.20 17.41
CA THR A 12 -4.81 19.90 17.80
C THR A 12 -4.44 19.99 19.28
N VAL A 13 -5.19 19.27 20.12
CA VAL A 13 -4.88 19.09 21.54
C VAL A 13 -3.52 18.40 21.66
N LYS A 14 -2.47 19.19 21.92
CA LYS A 14 -1.07 18.73 21.98
C LYS A 14 -0.85 17.67 23.05
N ASP A 15 -1.69 17.64 24.07
CA ASP A 15 -1.61 16.72 25.21
C ASP A 15 -2.00 15.27 24.88
N ALA A 16 -2.66 15.03 23.74
CA ALA A 16 -3.07 13.70 23.29
C ALA A 16 -2.14 13.09 22.23
N LEU A 17 -1.16 13.85 21.74
CA LEU A 17 -0.24 13.38 20.69
C LEU A 17 0.97 12.69 21.32
N ALA A 18 1.33 11.53 20.78
CA ALA A 18 2.58 10.88 21.13
C ALA A 18 3.75 11.83 20.82
N SER A 19 4.68 11.97 21.77
CA SER A 19 5.87 12.79 21.54
C SER A 19 6.65 12.26 20.33
N GLN A 20 7.32 13.14 19.58
CA GLN A 20 8.17 12.74 18.45
C GLN A 20 9.15 11.60 18.81
N PRO A 21 9.80 11.57 20.00
CA PRO A 21 10.61 10.44 20.44
C PRO A 21 9.85 9.12 20.57
N THR A 22 8.56 9.14 20.88
CA THR A 22 7.71 7.94 21.00
C THR A 22 7.37 7.37 19.64
N VAL A 23 6.96 8.21 18.69
CA VAL A 23 6.67 7.82 17.31
C VAL A 23 7.93 7.30 16.61
N SER A 24 9.06 7.98 16.75
CA SER A 24 10.34 7.54 16.18
C SER A 24 10.78 6.19 16.75
N ARG A 25 10.73 6.00 18.08
CA ARG A 25 11.04 4.69 18.71
C ARG A 25 10.08 3.58 18.32
N PHE A 26 8.84 3.91 17.97
CA PHE A 26 7.88 2.93 17.48
C PHE A 26 8.25 2.46 16.07
N PHE A 27 8.49 3.40 15.15
CA PHE A 27 8.91 3.05 13.79
C PHE A 27 10.27 2.34 13.75
N ASN A 28 11.24 2.75 14.57
CA ASN A 28 12.56 2.11 14.63
C ASN A 28 12.52 0.68 15.21
N ARG A 29 11.40 0.24 15.79
CA ARG A 29 11.19 -1.15 16.22
C ARG A 29 10.55 -2.03 15.15
N MET A 30 10.07 -1.43 14.06
CA MET A 30 9.51 -2.19 12.96
C MET A 30 10.63 -2.75 12.10
N ASP A 31 10.44 -4.01 11.71
CA ASP A 31 11.29 -4.77 10.82
C ASP A 31 10.42 -5.46 9.76
N GLU A 32 11.04 -6.32 8.96
CA GLU A 32 10.36 -7.09 7.93
C GLU A 32 9.26 -8.00 8.52
N ASP A 33 9.49 -8.59 9.69
CA ASP A 33 8.50 -9.41 10.37
C ASP A 33 7.26 -8.60 10.76
N THR A 34 7.47 -7.38 11.27
CA THR A 34 6.38 -6.46 11.59
C THR A 34 5.55 -6.11 10.35
N LEU A 35 6.20 -5.86 9.21
CA LEU A 35 5.52 -5.63 7.94
C LEU A 35 4.70 -6.85 7.50
N ASN A 36 5.28 -8.05 7.59
CA ASN A 36 4.59 -9.30 7.27
C ASN A 36 3.37 -9.54 8.18
N GLN A 37 3.47 -9.19 9.47
CA GLN A 37 2.35 -9.24 10.41
C GLN A 37 1.23 -8.27 10.01
N PHE A 38 1.55 -7.03 9.60
CA PHE A 38 0.54 -6.09 9.09
C PHE A 38 -0.16 -6.63 7.84
N LEU A 39 0.58 -7.20 6.89
CA LEU A 39 0.00 -7.83 5.71
C LEU A 39 -0.93 -9.00 6.09
N ALA A 40 -0.54 -9.83 7.06
CA ALA A 40 -1.37 -10.91 7.57
C ALA A 40 -2.65 -10.40 8.26
N ILE A 41 -2.55 -9.35 9.08
CA ILE A 41 -3.71 -8.71 9.74
C ILE A 41 -4.68 -8.17 8.67
N THR A 42 -4.18 -7.44 7.67
CA THR A 42 -5.01 -6.90 6.58
C THR A 42 -5.73 -8.02 5.82
N ARG A 43 -5.06 -9.16 5.59
CA ARG A 43 -5.70 -10.35 5.00
C ARG A 43 -6.82 -10.89 5.89
N VAL A 44 -6.58 -11.06 7.20
CA VAL A 44 -7.60 -11.56 8.14
C VAL A 44 -8.80 -10.61 8.22
N LEU A 45 -8.58 -9.31 8.29
CA LEU A 45 -9.65 -8.31 8.33
C LEU A 45 -10.53 -8.38 7.08
N ARG A 46 -9.91 -8.47 5.90
CA ARG A 46 -10.66 -8.66 4.65
C ARG A 46 -11.47 -9.94 4.65
N MET A 47 -10.89 -11.06 5.10
CA MET A 47 -11.62 -12.32 5.21
C MET A 47 -12.86 -12.19 6.11
N ARG A 48 -12.78 -11.39 7.19
CA ARG A 48 -13.94 -11.08 8.02
C ARG A 48 -14.97 -10.21 7.28
N ILE A 49 -14.55 -9.18 6.55
CA ILE A 49 -15.45 -8.35 5.74
C ILE A 49 -16.20 -9.21 4.72
N TYR A 50 -15.48 -10.07 4.00
CA TYR A 50 -16.04 -10.99 3.01
C TYR A 50 -17.00 -12.02 3.62
N SER A 51 -16.84 -12.35 4.90
CA SER A 51 -17.79 -13.23 5.60
C SER A 51 -19.12 -12.55 5.93
N ILE A 52 -19.14 -11.22 6.01
CA ILE A 52 -20.38 -10.43 6.22
C ILE A 52 -21.12 -10.32 4.88
N GLN A 53 -20.40 -9.87 3.85
CA GLN A 53 -20.92 -9.78 2.50
C GLN A 53 -19.78 -10.00 1.51
N MET A 54 -19.87 -11.11 0.77
CA MET A 54 -18.95 -11.40 -0.32
C MET A 54 -19.32 -10.50 -1.52
N PRO A 55 -18.40 -9.66 -2.04
CA PRO A 55 -18.58 -9.05 -3.36
C PRO A 55 -19.03 -10.08 -4.41
N GLN A 56 -19.76 -9.68 -5.44
CA GLN A 56 -20.11 -10.60 -6.54
C GLN A 56 -18.97 -10.78 -7.53
N ALA A 57 -18.12 -9.76 -7.64
CA ALA A 57 -16.90 -9.74 -8.43
C ALA A 57 -15.88 -8.83 -7.73
N VAL A 58 -14.60 -9.02 -8.06
CA VAL A 58 -13.50 -8.15 -7.64
C VAL A 58 -12.70 -7.81 -8.89
N ILE A 59 -12.39 -6.53 -9.10
CA ILE A 59 -11.51 -6.08 -10.18
C ILE A 59 -10.15 -5.85 -9.54
N LEU A 60 -9.13 -6.60 -9.92
CA LEU A 60 -7.76 -6.37 -9.40
C LEU A 60 -7.07 -5.35 -10.30
N ASP A 61 -6.99 -4.12 -9.83
CA ASP A 61 -6.29 -3.03 -10.50
C ASP A 61 -4.84 -3.02 -10.03
N LEU A 62 -3.92 -3.44 -10.90
CA LEU A 62 -2.50 -3.61 -10.59
C LEU A 62 -1.69 -2.53 -11.27
N ASP A 63 -0.99 -1.74 -10.48
CA ASP A 63 -0.12 -0.67 -10.97
C ASP A 63 1.21 -0.63 -10.22
N SER A 64 2.24 -0.17 -10.92
CA SER A 64 3.44 0.35 -10.26
C SER A 64 3.31 1.86 -10.08
N THR A 65 3.85 2.41 -9.00
CA THR A 65 3.92 3.87 -8.80
C THR A 65 5.28 4.26 -8.24
N LEU A 66 5.57 5.56 -8.19
CA LEU A 66 6.78 6.10 -7.57
C LEU A 66 6.48 6.54 -6.13
N LEU A 67 7.32 6.09 -5.20
CA LEU A 67 7.41 6.68 -3.87
C LEU A 67 8.72 7.46 -3.77
N ASP A 68 8.65 8.79 -3.85
CA ASP A 68 9.82 9.66 -3.78
C ASP A 68 10.62 9.42 -2.49
N ALA A 69 11.94 9.34 -2.63
CA ALA A 69 12.85 9.13 -1.51
C ALA A 69 14.04 10.10 -1.56
N TYR A 70 14.24 10.82 -0.46
CA TYR A 70 15.27 11.84 -0.32
C TYR A 70 16.45 11.32 0.50
N GLY A 71 17.62 11.95 0.33
CA GLY A 71 18.84 11.58 1.04
C GLY A 71 19.47 10.29 0.50
N ARG A 72 20.13 9.50 1.35
CA ARG A 72 20.83 8.26 0.97
C ARG A 72 20.18 7.05 1.63
N GLN A 73 18.92 6.81 1.29
CA GLN A 73 18.20 5.62 1.73
C GLN A 73 18.58 4.41 0.86
N GLU A 74 18.61 3.22 1.45
CA GLU A 74 18.85 1.95 0.75
C GLU A 74 17.73 1.67 -0.27
N GLY A 75 18.01 0.99 -1.38
CA GLY A 75 17.01 0.61 -2.40
C GLY A 75 16.45 1.76 -3.27
N ARG A 76 16.67 3.03 -2.89
CA ARG A 76 16.27 4.16 -3.73
C ARG A 76 17.11 4.21 -5.01
N ALA A 77 16.46 4.52 -6.13
CA ALA A 77 17.16 4.77 -7.38
C ALA A 77 16.37 5.71 -8.27
N PHE A 78 17.05 6.25 -9.29
CA PHE A 78 16.41 7.04 -10.32
C PHE A 78 15.54 6.14 -11.19
N ASN A 79 14.25 6.45 -11.26
CA ASN A 79 13.31 5.78 -12.14
C ASN A 79 13.08 6.60 -13.40
N PHE A 80 13.40 6.03 -14.56
CA PHE A 80 13.34 6.73 -15.84
C PHE A 80 11.91 7.09 -16.29
N HIS A 81 10.91 6.29 -15.90
CA HIS A 81 9.51 6.54 -16.27
C HIS A 81 8.96 7.77 -15.55
N TYR A 82 9.25 7.90 -14.25
CA TYR A 82 8.78 9.03 -13.42
C TYR A 82 9.76 10.20 -13.34
N GLN A 83 10.96 10.06 -13.91
CA GLN A 83 12.02 11.07 -13.90
C GLN A 83 12.40 11.58 -12.49
N SER A 84 12.33 10.71 -11.48
CA SER A 84 12.65 11.06 -10.08
C SER A 84 13.33 9.89 -9.35
N ASN A 85 13.92 10.19 -8.18
CA ASN A 85 14.56 9.21 -7.32
C ASN A 85 13.59 8.74 -6.24
N GLY A 86 13.41 7.42 -6.15
CA GLY A 86 12.51 6.85 -5.18
C GLY A 86 12.56 5.34 -5.14
N TYR A 87 11.53 4.78 -4.53
CA TYR A 87 11.17 3.37 -4.63
C TYR A 87 10.13 3.20 -5.72
N HIS A 88 9.99 1.99 -6.25
CA HIS A 88 9.02 1.68 -7.29
C HIS A 88 8.00 0.64 -6.79
N PRO A 89 7.17 0.96 -5.78
CA PRO A 89 6.22 0.02 -5.23
C PRO A 89 5.27 -0.56 -6.28
N LEU A 90 4.90 -1.83 -6.08
CA LEU A 90 3.82 -2.48 -6.80
C LEU A 90 2.59 -2.49 -5.88
N VAL A 91 1.48 -1.96 -6.37
CA VAL A 91 0.23 -1.80 -5.64
C VAL A 91 -0.89 -2.51 -6.39
N CYS A 92 -1.81 -3.12 -5.65
CA CYS A 92 -3.04 -3.65 -6.21
C CYS A 92 -4.23 -3.15 -5.40
N TYR A 93 -5.21 -2.61 -6.10
CA TYR A 93 -6.47 -2.13 -5.56
C TYR A 93 -7.63 -2.99 -6.03
N ASP A 94 -8.73 -2.97 -5.27
CA ASP A 94 -10.02 -3.38 -5.80
C ASP A 94 -10.56 -2.23 -6.64
N GLY A 95 -10.58 -2.39 -7.96
CA GLY A 95 -11.02 -1.38 -8.90
C GLY A 95 -12.49 -0.98 -8.74
N MET A 96 -13.30 -1.76 -8.00
CA MET A 96 -14.69 -1.40 -7.70
C MET A 96 -14.82 -0.52 -6.46
N THR A 97 -14.04 -0.78 -5.40
CA THR A 97 -14.16 -0.07 -4.11
C THR A 97 -13.07 0.97 -3.87
N GLY A 98 -11.93 0.85 -4.55
CA GLY A 98 -10.71 1.61 -4.28
C GLY A 98 -9.90 1.08 -3.10
N ASP A 99 -10.26 -0.08 -2.52
CA ASP A 99 -9.55 -0.63 -1.38
C ASP A 99 -8.15 -1.11 -1.76
N LEU A 100 -7.13 -0.75 -0.97
CA LEU A 100 -5.79 -1.29 -1.15
C LEU A 100 -5.75 -2.77 -0.77
N ILE A 101 -5.52 -3.62 -1.76
CA ILE A 101 -5.52 -5.07 -1.61
C ILE A 101 -4.15 -5.58 -1.18
N LYS A 102 -3.09 -5.13 -1.83
CA LYS A 102 -1.73 -5.53 -1.50
C LYS A 102 -0.77 -4.44 -1.96
N ILE A 103 0.33 -4.30 -1.24
CA ILE A 103 1.44 -3.44 -1.60
C ILE A 103 2.75 -4.19 -1.36
N GLN A 104 3.72 -3.96 -2.24
CA GLN A 104 5.09 -4.41 -2.08
C GLN A 104 6.00 -3.23 -2.40
N LEU A 105 6.79 -2.80 -1.42
CA LEU A 105 7.86 -1.84 -1.65
C LEU A 105 8.96 -2.54 -2.45
N ARG A 106 9.47 -1.88 -3.48
CA ARG A 106 10.53 -2.41 -4.34
C ARG A 106 11.57 -1.33 -4.63
N ASP A 107 12.78 -1.76 -4.95
CA ASP A 107 13.85 -0.84 -5.35
C ASP A 107 13.44 0.04 -6.53
N GLY A 108 13.95 1.27 -6.56
CA GLY A 108 13.63 2.24 -7.61
C GLY A 108 14.02 1.81 -9.03
N THR A 109 14.95 0.86 -9.15
CA THR A 109 15.47 0.32 -10.42
C THR A 109 14.56 -0.71 -11.07
N GLN A 110 13.56 -1.22 -10.36
CA GLN A 110 12.69 -2.28 -10.85
C GLN A 110 11.82 -1.77 -12.02
N TYR A 111 11.50 -2.64 -12.98
CA TYR A 111 10.52 -2.32 -14.02
C TYR A 111 9.10 -2.58 -13.52
N SER A 112 8.10 -1.97 -14.16
CA SER A 112 6.69 -2.08 -13.75
C SER A 112 6.20 -3.53 -13.68
N CYS A 113 6.60 -4.37 -14.64
CA CYS A 113 6.20 -5.77 -14.72
C CYS A 113 7.02 -6.74 -13.85
N THR A 114 8.08 -6.27 -13.19
CA THR A 114 8.98 -7.16 -12.43
C THR A 114 8.30 -7.68 -11.16
N GLY A 115 8.21 -9.00 -11.02
CA GLY A 115 7.64 -9.68 -9.85
C GLY A 115 6.11 -9.75 -9.81
N VAL A 116 5.42 -9.35 -10.89
CA VAL A 116 3.94 -9.28 -10.92
C VAL A 116 3.26 -10.63 -10.67
N VAL A 117 3.79 -11.72 -11.23
CA VAL A 117 3.20 -13.06 -11.05
C VAL A 117 3.25 -13.47 -9.57
N ASP A 118 4.42 -13.40 -8.94
CA ASP A 118 4.60 -13.74 -7.53
C ASP A 118 3.78 -12.82 -6.61
N PHE A 119 3.62 -11.56 -7.02
CA PHE A 119 2.80 -10.60 -6.30
C PHE A 119 1.31 -10.97 -6.34
N LEU A 120 0.78 -11.33 -7.52
CA LEU A 120 -0.65 -11.62 -7.73
C LEU A 120 -1.05 -13.03 -7.29
N GLN A 121 -0.16 -14.02 -7.40
CA GLN A 121 -0.52 -15.43 -7.16
C GLN A 121 -1.25 -15.67 -5.83
N PRO A 122 -0.78 -15.14 -4.67
CA PRO A 122 -1.49 -15.34 -3.40
C PRO A 122 -2.88 -14.70 -3.36
N LEU A 123 -3.13 -13.65 -4.15
CA LEU A 123 -4.45 -13.02 -4.26
C LEU A 123 -5.37 -13.89 -5.11
N LEU A 124 -4.88 -14.40 -6.24
CA LEU A 124 -5.63 -15.30 -7.12
C LEU A 124 -5.98 -16.61 -6.40
N ASP A 125 -5.11 -17.16 -5.57
CA ASP A 125 -5.38 -18.37 -4.79
C ASP A 125 -6.55 -18.18 -3.80
N ILE A 126 -6.69 -16.99 -3.22
CA ILE A 126 -7.79 -16.66 -2.29
C ILE A 126 -9.13 -16.56 -3.03
N HIS A 127 -9.11 -15.95 -4.22
CA HIS A 127 -10.32 -15.68 -4.99
C HIS A 127 -10.75 -16.87 -5.85
N SER A 128 -9.82 -17.66 -6.40
CA SER A 128 -10.13 -18.89 -7.17
C SER A 128 -10.90 -19.93 -6.37
N ALA A 129 -10.67 -20.00 -5.07
CA ALA A 129 -11.42 -20.85 -4.16
C ALA A 129 -12.86 -20.36 -3.89
N ARG A 130 -13.20 -19.12 -4.24
CA ARG A 130 -14.47 -18.44 -3.86
C ARG A 130 -15.25 -17.84 -5.03
N TYR A 131 -14.60 -17.63 -6.17
CA TYR A 131 -15.13 -17.01 -7.37
C TYR A 131 -14.77 -17.83 -8.59
N HIS A 132 -15.69 -17.86 -9.56
CA HIS A 132 -15.34 -18.21 -10.93
C HIS A 132 -14.50 -17.07 -11.50
N ILE A 133 -13.17 -17.23 -11.51
CA ILE A 133 -12.27 -16.26 -12.15
C ILE A 133 -12.54 -16.33 -13.65
N GLN A 134 -13.14 -15.28 -14.21
CA GLN A 134 -13.14 -15.07 -15.66
C GLN A 134 -11.89 -14.27 -15.99
N THR A 135 -10.92 -14.90 -16.64
CA THR A 135 -9.82 -14.17 -17.30
C THR A 135 -10.38 -13.50 -18.55
N VAL A 136 -10.24 -12.17 -18.62
CA VAL A 136 -10.35 -11.41 -19.87
C VAL A 136 -9.07 -11.55 -20.68
#